data_AF-A0A0F9H6T7-F1
#
_entry.id   AF-A0A0F9H6T7-F1
#
_cell.length_a   1.000
_cell.length_b   1.000
_cell.length_c   1.000
_cell.angle_alpha   90.00
_cell.angle_beta   90.00
_cell.angle_gamma   90.00
#
_symmetry.space_group_name_H-M   'P 1'
#
loop_
_entity.id
_entity.type
_entity.pdbx_description
1 polymer ?
#
loop_
_entity_poly.entity_id
_entity_poly.type
_entity_poly.pdbx_seq_one_letter_code
_entity_poly.pdbx_strand_id
1 'polypeptide(L)'
;MGTDETGVVIVEPLTADDIDINPDDLEAIAGARIPLSQNPRKADYLGYRAVGFSIREALALAAVQQATLNKWRREDPEFRQFETERLAFLQRTISGDIIKMRWLRNFFLILRRDERILYKSAFNFEGLTDNERSYLHLVRKHYTPQDLLALEKALEPEHGERAPISVDKAVFLVDGKEVESESDRQVVARVVLKRFNANAKYAASGESEDGD
;
A
#
# COMPACT_ATOMS: atom_id res chain seq x y z
N MET A 1 -42.34 -7.36 -13.22
CA MET A 1 -41.32 -7.88 -14.16
C MET A 1 -41.96 -8.00 -15.53
N GLY A 2 -41.69 -7.06 -16.43
CA GLY A 2 -42.12 -7.12 -17.82
C GLY A 2 -40.90 -7.34 -18.70
N THR A 3 -40.88 -8.43 -19.45
CA THR A 3 -39.86 -8.72 -20.46
C THR A 3 -40.39 -8.23 -21.81
N ASP A 4 -39.70 -7.28 -22.44
CA ASP A 4 -39.90 -6.99 -23.86
C ASP A 4 -39.17 -8.02 -24.73
N GLU A 5 -39.67 -8.18 -25.95
CA GLU A 5 -39.37 -9.26 -26.93
C GLU A 5 -37.91 -9.28 -27.44
N THR A 6 -37.03 -8.41 -26.93
CA THR A 6 -35.60 -8.36 -27.26
C THR A 6 -34.72 -9.18 -26.32
N GLY A 7 -35.28 -9.77 -25.25
CA GLY A 7 -34.50 -10.50 -24.24
C GLY A 7 -33.57 -9.60 -23.42
N VAL A 8 -33.69 -8.27 -23.56
CA VAL A 8 -32.92 -7.29 -22.80
C VAL A 8 -33.63 -7.05 -21.49
N VAL A 9 -33.04 -7.55 -20.39
CA VAL A 9 -33.48 -7.23 -19.04
C VAL A 9 -33.12 -5.77 -18.78
N ILE A 10 -34.13 -4.89 -18.79
CA ILE A 10 -33.98 -3.51 -18.30
C ILE A 10 -33.82 -3.62 -16.78
N VAL A 11 -32.57 -3.65 -16.33
CA VAL A 11 -32.23 -3.48 -14.92
C VAL A 11 -32.52 -2.03 -14.58
N GLU A 12 -33.45 -1.79 -13.66
CA GLU A 12 -33.75 -0.44 -13.16
C GLU A 12 -32.46 0.23 -12.68
N PRO A 13 -32.30 1.55 -12.90
CA PRO A 13 -31.09 2.25 -12.47
C PRO A 13 -30.98 2.15 -10.94
N LEU A 14 -29.96 1.42 -10.46
CA LEU A 14 -29.61 1.32 -9.06
C LEU A 14 -29.63 2.71 -8.41
N THR A 15 -30.42 2.84 -7.35
CA THR A 15 -30.53 4.05 -6.56
C THR A 15 -29.28 4.22 -5.70
N ALA A 16 -29.03 5.45 -5.22
CA ALA A 16 -27.86 5.75 -4.39
C ALA A 16 -27.77 4.90 -3.11
N ASP A 17 -28.89 4.29 -2.70
CA ASP A 17 -29.03 3.47 -1.51
C ASP A 17 -28.70 1.98 -1.75
N ASP A 18 -28.50 1.55 -3.00
CA ASP A 18 -28.10 0.16 -3.35
C ASP A 18 -26.56 -0.05 -3.27
N ILE A 19 -25.83 0.94 -2.73
CA ILE A 19 -24.39 0.92 -2.59
C ILE A 19 -24.05 0.47 -1.17
N ASP A 20 -24.18 -0.84 -0.93
CA ASP A 20 -23.66 -1.48 0.28
C ASP A 20 -22.13 -1.58 0.16
N ILE A 21 -21.45 -0.44 0.30
CA ILE A 21 -19.99 -0.38 0.43
C ILE A 21 -19.70 -0.13 1.91
N ASN A 22 -19.31 -1.19 2.61
CA ASN A 22 -18.88 -1.07 3.99
C ASN A 22 -17.51 -0.36 4.03
N PRO A 23 -17.37 0.82 4.68
CA PRO A 23 -16.12 1.58 4.77
C PRO A 23 -14.97 0.90 5.56
N ASP A 24 -15.18 -0.31 6.07
CA ASP A 24 -14.33 -0.98 7.08
C ASP A 24 -12.96 -1.52 6.60
N ASP A 25 -12.64 -1.54 5.31
CA ASP A 25 -11.34 -2.08 4.84
C ASP A 25 -10.13 -1.18 5.16
N LEU A 26 -10.37 0.05 5.62
CA LEU A 26 -9.31 0.95 6.06
C LEU A 26 -8.74 0.59 7.43
N GLU A 27 -9.60 0.07 8.32
CA GLU A 27 -9.25 -0.35 9.67
C GLU A 27 -8.35 -1.59 9.65
N ALA A 28 -8.60 -2.52 8.71
CA ALA A 28 -7.85 -3.77 8.57
C ALA A 28 -6.36 -3.56 8.26
N ILE A 29 -5.99 -2.46 7.60
CA ILE A 29 -4.63 -2.23 7.11
C ILE A 29 -3.83 -1.28 8.01
N ALA A 30 -4.48 -0.25 8.59
CA ALA A 30 -3.87 0.54 9.66
C ALA A 30 -3.51 -0.36 10.85
N GLY A 31 -4.34 -1.36 11.14
CA GLY A 31 -4.05 -2.38 12.14
C GLY A 31 -2.96 -3.38 11.78
N ALA A 32 -2.63 -3.55 10.49
CA ALA A 32 -1.56 -4.45 10.04
C ALA A 32 -0.15 -3.85 10.21
N ARG A 33 -0.01 -2.51 10.21
CA ARG A 33 1.30 -1.82 10.31
C ARG A 33 1.53 -1.03 11.60
N ILE A 34 0.48 -0.58 12.29
CA ILE A 34 0.62 0.00 13.63
C ILE A 34 0.48 -1.15 14.63
N PRO A 35 1.54 -1.56 15.36
CA PRO A 35 1.53 -2.77 16.20
C PRO A 35 0.55 -2.77 17.39
N LEU A 36 -0.34 -1.79 17.49
CA LEU A 36 -1.11 -1.48 18.70
C LEU A 36 -2.57 -1.94 18.67
N SER A 37 -3.14 -2.40 17.55
CA SER A 37 -4.60 -2.36 17.41
C SER A 37 -5.30 -3.72 17.44
N GLN A 38 -5.59 -4.18 18.65
CA GLN A 38 -6.88 -4.84 18.89
C GLN A 38 -8.03 -3.82 18.96
N ASN A 39 -7.75 -2.51 18.93
CA ASN A 39 -8.75 -1.44 18.99
C ASN A 39 -8.72 -0.56 17.73
N PRO A 40 -9.74 -0.62 16.85
CA PRO A 40 -9.77 0.12 15.59
C PRO A 40 -9.71 1.65 15.78
N ARG A 41 -10.38 2.17 16.83
CA ARG A 41 -10.41 3.63 17.11
C ARG A 41 -9.04 4.20 17.50
N LYS A 42 -8.17 3.38 18.10
CA LYS A 42 -6.77 3.77 18.38
C LYS A 42 -5.95 3.82 17.10
N ALA A 43 -6.15 2.84 16.21
CA ALA A 43 -5.48 2.78 14.91
C ALA A 43 -5.84 3.99 14.05
N ASP A 44 -7.12 4.34 13.98
CA ASP A 44 -7.59 5.51 13.25
C ASP A 44 -6.99 6.81 13.76
N TYR A 45 -7.06 7.01 15.08
CA TYR A 45 -6.47 8.19 15.72
C TYR A 45 -4.98 8.30 15.40
N LEU A 46 -4.20 7.23 15.60
CA LEU A 46 -2.76 7.23 15.30
C LEU A 46 -2.48 7.36 13.81
N GLY A 47 -3.34 6.82 12.94
CA GLY A 47 -3.26 6.98 11.50
C GLY A 47 -3.40 8.44 11.09
N TYR A 48 -4.38 9.18 11.64
CA TYR A 48 -4.49 10.62 11.42
C TYR A 48 -3.29 11.38 11.97
N ARG A 49 -2.79 11.02 13.16
CA ARG A 49 -1.57 11.64 13.72
C ARG A 49 -0.32 11.37 12.87
N ALA A 50 -0.20 10.18 12.30
CA ALA A 50 0.88 9.80 11.40
C ALA A 50 0.86 10.58 10.08
N VAL A 51 -0.31 11.03 9.61
CA VAL A 51 -0.42 11.90 8.42
C VAL A 51 -0.19 13.38 8.75
N GLY A 52 0.00 13.73 10.02
CA GLY A 52 0.36 15.09 10.45
C GLY A 52 -0.80 15.91 11.03
N PHE A 53 -1.99 15.34 11.18
CA PHE A 53 -3.09 16.02 11.84
C PHE A 53 -2.76 16.34 13.30
N SER A 54 -3.26 17.49 13.78
CA SER A 54 -3.19 17.84 15.19
C SER A 54 -4.04 16.89 16.05
N ILE A 55 -3.83 16.91 17.38
CA ILE A 55 -4.64 16.11 18.31
C ILE A 55 -6.14 16.38 18.11
N ARG A 56 -6.54 17.66 17.99
CA ARG A 56 -7.96 18.03 17.88
C ARG A 56 -8.59 17.53 16.58
N GLU A 57 -7.88 17.66 15.48
CA GLU A 57 -8.35 17.19 14.17
C GLU A 57 -8.43 15.67 14.14
N ALA A 58 -7.40 14.98 14.63
CA ALA A 58 -7.38 13.52 14.69
C ALA A 58 -8.50 12.96 15.59
N LEU A 59 -8.82 13.63 16.70
CA LEU A 59 -9.96 13.28 17.56
C LEU A 59 -11.30 13.47 16.84
N ALA A 60 -11.46 14.57 16.11
CA ALA A 60 -12.66 14.84 15.34
C ALA A 60 -12.86 13.79 14.24
N LEU A 61 -11.81 13.49 13.47
CA LEU A 61 -11.86 12.53 12.36
C LEU A 61 -12.05 11.08 12.81
N ALA A 62 -11.47 10.69 13.95
CA ALA A 62 -11.67 9.36 14.54
C ALA A 62 -12.98 9.26 15.36
N ALA A 63 -13.75 10.34 15.47
CA ALA A 63 -14.92 10.43 16.34
C ALA A 63 -14.63 10.00 17.79
N VAL A 64 -13.49 10.44 18.34
CA VAL A 64 -13.02 10.12 19.70
C VAL A 64 -13.03 11.38 20.56
N GLN A 65 -13.43 11.24 21.83
CA GLN A 65 -13.41 12.35 22.78
C GLN A 65 -12.04 12.48 23.46
N GLN A 66 -11.70 13.71 23.87
CA GLN A 66 -10.46 13.99 24.61
C GLN A 66 -10.34 13.16 25.90
N ALA A 67 -11.47 12.88 26.59
CA ALA A 67 -11.49 12.03 27.78
C ALA A 67 -11.03 10.60 27.48
N THR A 68 -11.45 10.05 26.33
CA THR A 68 -11.04 8.71 25.87
C THR A 68 -9.55 8.66 25.55
N LEU A 69 -9.01 9.70 24.90
CA LEU A 69 -7.57 9.80 24.64
C LEU A 69 -6.75 9.86 25.93
N ASN A 70 -7.20 10.65 26.91
CA ASN A 70 -6.54 10.71 28.22
C ASN A 70 -6.56 9.35 28.94
N LYS A 71 -7.66 8.61 28.81
CA LYS A 71 -7.78 7.23 29.31
C LYS A 71 -6.76 6.31 28.63
N TRP A 72 -6.66 6.34 27.30
CA TRP A 72 -5.69 5.53 26.54
C TRP A 72 -4.25 5.84 26.95
N ARG A 73 -3.86 7.13 27.07
CA ARG A 73 -2.51 7.52 27.51
C ARG A 73 -2.14 7.03 28.91
N ARG A 74 -3.13 6.80 29.77
CA ARG A 74 -2.95 6.32 31.15
C ARG A 74 -2.86 4.80 31.20
N GLU A 75 -3.71 4.11 30.44
CA GLU A 75 -3.89 2.65 30.50
C GLU A 75 -2.99 1.90 29.53
N ASP A 76 -2.47 2.58 28.50
CA ASP A 76 -1.65 2.00 27.44
C ASP A 76 -0.37 2.84 27.25
N PRO A 77 0.71 2.48 27.97
CA PRO A 77 2.00 3.16 27.87
C PRO A 77 2.61 3.08 26.46
N GLU A 78 2.35 1.98 25.73
CA GLU A 78 2.87 1.78 24.38
C GLU A 78 2.20 2.74 23.41
N PHE A 79 0.87 2.87 23.45
CA PHE A 79 0.12 3.88 22.70
C PHE A 79 0.65 5.29 22.98
N ARG A 80 0.89 5.62 24.25
CA ARG A 80 1.44 6.92 24.63
C ARG A 80 2.81 7.14 23.98
N GLN A 81 3.69 6.13 24.00
CA GLN A 81 5.01 6.22 23.38
C GLN A 81 4.92 6.46 21.86
N PHE A 82 4.00 5.79 21.18
CA PHE A 82 3.76 6.00 19.75
C PHE A 82 3.22 7.39 19.43
N GLU A 83 2.35 7.93 20.29
CA GLU A 83 1.77 9.25 20.10
C GLU A 83 2.76 10.40 20.40
N THR A 84 3.74 10.18 21.29
CA THR A 84 4.69 11.22 21.70
C THR A 84 6.07 11.02 21.08
N GLU A 85 6.80 9.99 21.51
CA GLU A 85 8.22 9.81 21.20
C GLU A 85 8.44 9.26 19.79
N ARG A 86 7.57 8.33 19.35
CA ARG A 86 7.70 7.68 18.04
C ARG A 86 6.80 8.29 16.97
N LEU A 87 6.16 9.43 17.25
CA LEU A 87 5.29 10.07 16.27
C LEU A 87 6.06 10.48 15.01
N ALA A 88 7.25 11.05 15.17
CA ALA A 88 8.09 11.43 14.04
C ALA A 88 8.53 10.21 13.21
N PHE A 89 8.71 9.06 13.85
CA PHE A 89 8.97 7.80 13.16
C PHE A 89 7.73 7.37 12.35
N LEU A 90 6.54 7.32 12.97
CA LEU A 90 5.29 6.99 12.28
C LEU A 90 5.04 7.91 11.07
N GLN A 91 5.30 9.21 11.24
CA GLN A 91 5.14 10.22 10.18
C GLN A 91 6.11 10.02 9.02
N ARG A 92 7.29 9.43 9.24
CA ARG A 92 8.24 9.14 8.16
C ARG A 92 7.98 7.80 7.49
N THR A 93 7.57 6.79 8.25
CA THR A 93 7.53 5.41 7.74
C THR A 93 6.15 4.94 7.32
N ILE A 94 5.07 5.56 7.79
CA ILE A 94 3.70 5.06 7.58
C ILE A 94 2.80 6.10 6.88
N SER A 95 3.13 7.40 6.97
CA SER A 95 2.31 8.47 6.38
C SER A 95 2.08 8.29 4.87
N GLY A 96 3.16 8.02 4.11
CA GLY A 96 3.12 7.80 2.67
C GLY A 96 2.20 6.63 2.30
N ASP A 97 2.33 5.52 3.00
CA ASP A 97 1.48 4.34 2.80
C ASP A 97 0.01 4.64 3.11
N ILE A 98 -0.30 5.31 4.24
CA ILE A 98 -1.69 5.66 4.59
C ILE A 98 -2.30 6.56 3.51
N ILE A 99 -1.56 7.58 3.04
CA ILE A 99 -2.04 8.50 2.01
C ILE A 99 -2.25 7.75 0.70
N LYS A 100 -1.26 6.97 0.26
CA LYS A 100 -1.33 6.19 -0.98
C LYS A 100 -2.51 5.21 -0.96
N MET A 101 -2.71 4.49 0.13
CA MET A 101 -3.83 3.56 0.28
C MET A 101 -5.18 4.28 0.27
N ARG A 102 -5.32 5.39 1.01
CA ARG A 102 -6.56 6.19 1.01
C ARG A 102 -6.86 6.78 -0.37
N TRP A 103 -5.83 7.26 -1.06
CA TRP A 103 -5.96 7.77 -2.41
C TRP A 103 -6.38 6.66 -3.38
N LEU A 104 -5.71 5.50 -3.36
CA LEU A 104 -6.04 4.36 -4.20
C LEU A 104 -7.47 3.88 -3.97
N ARG A 105 -7.91 3.74 -2.72
CA ARG A 105 -9.30 3.38 -2.39
C ARG A 105 -10.28 4.36 -3.03
N ASN A 106 -10.08 5.66 -2.83
CA ASN A 106 -10.98 6.67 -3.40
C ASN A 106 -10.93 6.65 -4.93
N PHE A 107 -9.76 6.40 -5.52
CA PHE A 107 -9.59 6.26 -6.96
C PHE A 107 -10.36 5.05 -7.52
N PHE A 108 -10.32 3.90 -6.85
CA PHE A 108 -11.13 2.73 -7.23
C PHE A 108 -12.64 3.01 -7.23
N LEU A 109 -13.14 3.78 -6.25
CA LEU A 109 -14.54 4.19 -6.20
C LEU A 109 -14.92 5.05 -7.41
N ILE A 110 -14.03 5.93 -7.84
CA ILE A 110 -14.20 6.74 -9.06
C ILE A 110 -14.20 5.84 -10.29
N LEU A 111 -13.22 4.94 -10.43
CA LEU A 111 -13.12 4.03 -11.58
C LEU A 111 -14.37 3.15 -11.75
N ARG A 112 -14.96 2.68 -10.65
CA ARG A 112 -16.23 1.91 -10.70
C ARG A 112 -17.39 2.75 -11.23
N ARG A 113 -17.44 4.03 -10.86
CA ARG A 113 -18.44 4.97 -11.41
C ARG A 113 -18.18 5.21 -12.91
N ASP A 114 -16.93 5.35 -13.29
CA ASP A 114 -16.50 5.56 -14.68
C ASP A 114 -16.89 4.35 -15.54
N GLU A 115 -16.58 3.13 -15.08
CA GLU A 115 -16.95 1.87 -15.74
C GLU A 115 -18.45 1.84 -16.08
N ARG A 116 -19.31 2.15 -15.10
CA ARG A 116 -20.77 2.17 -15.31
C ARG A 116 -21.19 3.12 -16.44
N ILE A 117 -20.65 4.34 -16.43
CA ILE A 117 -21.00 5.37 -17.42
C ILE A 117 -20.41 5.02 -18.79
N LEU A 118 -19.18 4.51 -18.83
CA LEU A 118 -18.52 4.07 -20.06
C LEU A 118 -19.25 2.89 -20.69
N TYR A 119 -19.60 1.87 -19.91
CA TYR A 119 -20.37 0.72 -20.36
C TYR A 119 -21.70 1.17 -20.98
N LYS A 120 -22.47 1.99 -20.26
CA LYS A 120 -23.72 2.56 -20.77
C LYS A 120 -23.50 3.37 -22.05
N SER A 121 -22.43 4.18 -22.11
CA SER A 121 -22.11 4.98 -23.30
C SER A 121 -21.75 4.13 -24.52
N ALA A 122 -21.13 2.96 -24.32
CA ALA A 122 -20.70 2.07 -25.40
C ALA A 122 -21.86 1.32 -26.04
N PHE A 123 -22.87 0.92 -25.25
CA PHE A 123 -23.99 0.09 -25.71
C PHE A 123 -25.34 0.83 -25.81
N ASN A 124 -25.49 1.97 -25.15
CA ASN A 124 -26.70 2.79 -25.16
C ASN A 124 -26.37 4.28 -24.92
N PHE A 125 -25.69 4.90 -25.88
CA PHE A 125 -25.28 6.30 -25.79
C PHE A 125 -26.46 7.27 -25.65
N GLU A 126 -27.56 7.02 -26.37
CA GLU A 126 -28.75 7.90 -26.33
C GLU A 126 -29.45 7.87 -24.97
N GLY A 127 -29.37 6.75 -24.26
CA GLY A 127 -29.94 6.57 -22.91
C GLY A 127 -29.17 7.25 -21.78
N LEU A 128 -28.07 7.95 -22.05
CA LEU A 128 -27.35 8.75 -21.04
C LEU A 128 -28.18 9.97 -20.62
N THR A 129 -28.28 10.22 -19.32
CA THR A 129 -28.80 11.48 -18.78
C THR A 129 -27.83 12.63 -19.03
N ASP A 130 -28.31 13.87 -18.97
CA ASP A 130 -27.45 15.06 -19.16
C ASP A 130 -26.30 15.14 -18.15
N ASN A 131 -26.55 14.68 -16.92
CA ASN A 131 -25.54 14.57 -15.87
C ASN A 131 -24.47 13.53 -16.22
N GLU A 132 -24.87 12.37 -16.73
CA GLU A 132 -23.94 11.32 -17.16
C GLU A 132 -23.13 11.75 -18.38
N ARG A 133 -23.73 12.45 -19.35
CA ARG A 133 -23.01 13.02 -20.51
C ARG A 133 -21.98 14.05 -20.06
N SER A 134 -22.37 14.95 -19.16
CA SER A 134 -21.47 15.96 -18.60
C SER A 134 -20.29 15.32 -17.86
N TYR A 135 -20.57 14.28 -17.05
CA TYR A 135 -19.54 13.50 -16.37
C TYR A 135 -18.63 12.76 -17.36
N LEU A 136 -19.19 12.11 -18.39
CA LEU A 136 -18.43 11.42 -19.44
C LEU A 136 -17.45 12.37 -20.15
N HIS A 137 -17.87 13.61 -20.46
CA HIS A 137 -16.98 14.61 -21.05
C HIS A 137 -15.85 15.06 -20.13
N LEU A 138 -16.03 14.97 -18.81
CA LEU A 138 -14.98 15.24 -17.83
C LEU A 138 -13.98 14.09 -17.78
N VAL A 139 -14.46 12.86 -17.55
CA VAL A 139 -13.59 11.70 -17.31
C VAL A 139 -12.80 11.30 -18.55
N ARG A 140 -13.36 11.43 -19.75
CA ARG A 140 -12.63 11.12 -21.00
C ARG A 140 -11.33 11.90 -21.17
N LYS A 141 -11.18 13.06 -20.51
CA LYS A 141 -9.94 13.85 -20.52
C LYS A 141 -8.79 13.20 -19.75
N HIS A 142 -9.09 12.21 -18.90
CA HIS A 142 -8.14 11.54 -18.00
C HIS A 142 -7.78 10.11 -18.46
N TYR A 143 -8.22 9.70 -19.64
CA TYR A 143 -7.82 8.44 -20.27
C TYR A 143 -6.72 8.69 -21.31
N THR A 144 -5.69 9.44 -20.92
CA THR A 144 -4.52 9.68 -21.77
C THR A 144 -3.37 8.72 -21.43
N PRO A 145 -2.43 8.45 -22.35
CA PRO A 145 -1.23 7.68 -22.04
C PRO A 145 -0.43 8.26 -20.86
N GLN A 146 -0.44 9.58 -20.69
CA GLN A 146 0.25 10.27 -19.61
C GLN A 146 -0.38 9.97 -18.24
N ASP A 147 -1.72 9.93 -18.17
CA ASP A 147 -2.44 9.56 -16.95
C ASP A 147 -2.18 8.09 -16.59
N LEU A 148 -2.06 7.20 -17.58
CA LEU A 148 -1.71 5.80 -17.37
C LEU A 148 -0.31 5.63 -16.78
N LEU A 149 0.69 6.37 -17.29
CA LEU A 149 2.05 6.37 -16.75
C LEU A 149 2.10 6.96 -15.33
N ALA A 150 1.31 8.00 -15.06
CA ALA A 150 1.19 8.56 -13.72
C ALA A 150 0.58 7.56 -12.74
N LEU A 151 -0.41 6.76 -13.19
CA LEU A 151 -1.00 5.69 -12.40
C LEU A 151 -0.01 4.55 -12.13
N GLU A 152 0.76 4.13 -13.13
CA GLU A 152 1.80 3.11 -12.97
C GLU A 152 2.80 3.53 -11.89
N LYS A 153 3.32 4.75 -11.98
CA LYS A 153 4.21 5.33 -10.96
C LYS A 153 3.55 5.44 -9.59
N ALA A 154 2.26 5.77 -9.52
CA ALA A 154 1.53 5.81 -8.25
C ALA A 154 1.35 4.41 -7.64
N LEU A 155 1.27 3.36 -8.46
CA LEU A 155 1.11 1.97 -8.04
C LEU A 155 2.44 1.31 -7.68
N GLU A 156 3.54 1.72 -8.29
CA GLU A 156 4.89 1.23 -7.97
C GLU A 156 5.06 1.23 -6.45
N PRO A 157 5.34 0.08 -5.81
CA PRO A 157 5.70 0.09 -4.41
C PRO A 157 6.85 1.08 -4.29
N GLU A 158 6.77 2.00 -3.32
CA GLU A 158 7.95 2.77 -2.96
C GLU A 158 8.99 1.70 -2.66
N HIS A 159 9.91 1.50 -3.60
CA HIS A 159 11.10 0.72 -3.36
C HIS A 159 11.66 1.44 -2.19
N GLY A 160 11.52 0.83 -1.01
CA GLY A 160 11.95 1.47 0.21
C GLY A 160 13.30 2.07 -0.12
N GLU A 161 13.48 3.34 0.24
CA GLU A 161 14.75 3.66 0.84
C GLU A 161 14.99 2.50 1.81
N ARG A 162 15.72 1.46 1.35
CA ARG A 162 16.44 0.57 2.23
C ARG A 162 17.23 1.61 2.98
N ALA A 163 16.76 1.98 4.17
CA ALA A 163 17.47 2.88 5.06
C ALA A 163 18.90 2.39 4.93
N PRO A 164 19.83 3.18 4.36
CA PRO A 164 21.12 2.66 3.97
C PRO A 164 21.64 1.96 5.20
N ILE A 165 21.73 0.64 5.15
CA ILE A 165 22.21 -0.11 6.29
C ILE A 165 23.66 0.33 6.33
N SER A 166 23.97 1.31 7.18
CA SER A 166 25.34 1.67 7.48
C SER A 166 25.88 0.46 8.24
N VAL A 167 26.37 -0.52 7.48
CA VAL A 167 27.09 -1.64 8.05
C VAL A 167 28.43 -1.06 8.50
N ASP A 168 28.47 -0.50 9.71
CA ASP A 168 29.68 0.13 10.27
C ASP A 168 30.84 -0.87 10.35
N LYS A 169 30.55 -2.17 10.42
CA LYS A 169 31.53 -3.26 10.27
C LYS A 169 30.88 -4.48 9.63
N ALA A 170 31.36 -4.85 8.44
CA ALA A 170 31.08 -6.17 7.89
C ALA A 170 31.86 -7.20 8.71
N VAL A 171 31.14 -7.99 9.52
CA VAL A 171 31.70 -9.14 10.24
C VAL A 171 31.66 -10.34 9.31
N PHE A 172 32.83 -10.85 8.93
CA PHE A 172 32.95 -12.03 8.09
C PHE A 172 32.99 -13.27 8.97
N LEU A 173 31.98 -14.13 8.86
CA LEU A 173 31.89 -15.42 9.53
C LEU A 173 32.25 -16.53 8.53
N VAL A 174 33.24 -17.36 8.88
CA VAL A 174 33.60 -18.56 8.11
C VAL A 174 33.46 -19.76 9.04
N ASP A 175 32.64 -20.73 8.66
CA ASP A 175 32.38 -21.94 9.45
C ASP A 175 32.00 -21.64 10.92
N GLY A 176 31.25 -20.55 11.13
CA GLY A 176 30.75 -20.14 12.45
C GLY A 176 31.73 -19.37 13.33
N LYS A 177 32.91 -18.99 12.83
CA LYS A 177 33.91 -18.18 13.56
C LYS A 177 34.12 -16.82 12.90
N GLU A 178 34.17 -15.78 13.73
CA GLU A 178 34.44 -14.41 13.29
C GLU A 178 35.91 -14.23 12.93
N VAL A 179 36.16 -13.55 11.82
CA VAL A 179 37.51 -13.26 11.31
C VAL A 179 37.93 -11.86 11.75
N GLU A 180 38.61 -11.78 12.89
CA GLU A 180 38.96 -10.52 13.56
C GLU A 180 40.15 -9.79 12.91
N SER A 181 41.14 -10.51 12.36
CA SER A 181 42.38 -9.92 11.85
C SER A 181 42.38 -9.68 10.32
N GLU A 182 43.07 -8.62 9.86
CA GLU A 182 43.15 -8.25 8.45
C GLU A 182 43.90 -9.28 7.58
N SER A 183 44.91 -9.95 8.15
CA SER A 183 45.61 -11.05 7.51
C SER A 183 44.69 -12.25 7.27
N ASP A 184 43.82 -12.57 8.23
CA ASP A 184 42.89 -13.70 8.11
C ASP A 184 41.80 -13.40 7.08
N ARG A 185 41.36 -12.14 6.97
CA ARG A 185 40.42 -11.71 5.93
C ARG A 185 40.96 -11.94 4.52
N GLN A 186 42.24 -11.66 4.27
CA GLN A 186 42.84 -11.88 2.96
C GLN A 186 43.00 -13.37 2.61
N VAL A 187 43.26 -14.21 3.61
CA VAL A 187 43.34 -15.67 3.44
C VAL A 187 41.95 -16.24 3.17
N VAL A 188 40.96 -15.81 3.94
CA VAL A 188 39.55 -16.19 3.78
C VAL A 188 39.02 -15.76 2.42
N ALA A 189 39.27 -14.51 1.99
CA ALA A 189 38.84 -14.03 0.68
C ALA A 189 39.40 -14.90 -0.46
N ARG A 190 40.67 -15.32 -0.37
CA ARG A 190 41.28 -16.25 -1.33
C ARG A 190 40.62 -17.63 -1.32
N VAL A 191 40.27 -18.15 -0.16
CA VAL A 191 39.58 -19.45 -0.03
C VAL A 191 38.16 -19.39 -0.60
N VAL A 192 37.41 -18.33 -0.31
CA VAL A 192 36.07 -18.09 -0.85
C VAL A 192 36.11 -17.95 -2.37
N LEU A 193 37.02 -17.13 -2.91
CA LEU A 193 37.23 -16.99 -4.35
C LEU A 193 37.59 -18.33 -5.02
N LYS A 194 38.42 -19.15 -4.37
CA LYS A 194 38.77 -20.47 -4.88
C LYS A 194 37.57 -21.44 -4.86
N ARG A 195 36.72 -21.41 -3.83
CA ARG A 195 35.47 -22.18 -3.77
C ARG A 195 34.47 -21.72 -4.83
N PHE A 196 34.35 -20.42 -5.05
CA PHE A 196 33.47 -19.85 -6.07
C PHE A 196 33.92 -20.25 -7.49
N ASN A 197 35.22 -20.16 -7.78
CA ASN A 197 35.78 -20.58 -9.06
C ASN A 197 35.77 -22.11 -9.25
N ALA A 198 35.84 -22.89 -8.17
CA ALA A 198 35.66 -24.34 -8.24
C ALA A 198 34.21 -24.72 -8.60
N ASN A 199 33.22 -23.97 -8.11
CA ASN A 199 31.81 -24.16 -8.48
C ASN A 199 31.51 -23.73 -9.92
N ALA A 200 32.23 -22.75 -10.48
CA ALA A 200 32.11 -22.38 -11.89
C ALA A 200 32.47 -23.54 -12.84
N LYS A 201 33.35 -24.45 -12.41
CA LYS A 201 33.69 -25.67 -13.17
C LYS A 201 32.53 -26.68 -13.25
N TYR A 202 31.65 -26.70 -12.25
CA TYR A 202 30.46 -27.55 -12.24
C TYR A 202 29.29 -26.94 -13.03
N ALA A 203 29.24 -25.60 -13.15
CA ALA A 203 28.27 -24.93 -14.02
C ALA A 203 28.55 -25.22 -15.52
N ALA A 204 29.82 -25.33 -15.91
CA ALA A 204 30.20 -25.63 -17.30
C ALA A 204 30.04 -27.12 -17.69
N SER A 205 30.04 -28.05 -16.73
CA SER A 205 29.85 -29.48 -17.01
C SER A 205 28.39 -29.92 -17.08
N GLY A 206 27.44 -29.08 -16.62
CA GLY A 206 26.00 -29.34 -16.73
C GLY A 206 25.41 -29.06 -18.10
N GLU A 207 26.10 -28.30 -18.96
CA GLU A 207 25.66 -28.01 -20.33
C GLU A 207 26.03 -29.12 -21.34
N SER A 208 26.82 -30.12 -20.94
CA SER A 208 27.30 -31.19 -21.83
C SER A 208 26.59 -32.54 -21.69
N GLU A 209 25.63 -32.70 -20.76
CA GLU A 209 24.88 -33.96 -20.58
C GLU A 209 23.43 -33.91 -21.10
N ASP A 210 22.91 -32.75 -21.51
CA ASP A 210 21.54 -32.60 -22.07
C ASP A 210 21.52 -32.51 -23.61
N GLY A 211 22.56 -33.03 -24.28
CA GLY A 211 22.71 -32.97 -25.73
C GLY A 211 23.27 -34.25 -26.35
N ASP A 212 22.52 -35.35 -26.24
CA ASP A 212 22.47 -36.44 -27.24
C ASP A 212 21.14 -37.21 -27.13
#